data_AF-A0AAE0VGB9-F1
#
_entry.id   AF-A0AAE0VGB9-F1
#
_cell.length_a   1.000
_cell.length_b   1.000
_cell.length_c   1.000
_cell.angle_alpha   90.00
_cell.angle_beta   90.00
_cell.angle_gamma   90.00
#
_symmetry.space_group_name_H-M   'P 1'
#
loop_
_entity.id
_entity.type
_entity.pdbx_description
1 polymer ?
#
loop_
_entity_poly.entity_id
_entity_poly.type
_entity_poly.pdbx_seq_one_letter_code
_entity_poly.pdbx_strand_id
1 'polypeptide(L)'
;MGSLVSVDVRVAVDGQRVAVDGQNILTEEEMEIRKEKILKDLNKAINKIKQISKFRTKDGKWNRDLLKSLDVFFKSYLSIKNIGPLQYNKIRNYLLEAGKMLSKSKSTSVICKVIMEGLKTGYRNKGGKTDAEQFQAIADSFLTLMNYSDCTPEVTYDIAEEPNFLETMKGILTTTLPAHMQAKAQPDDEKLMKWSLTICYNISIMDDNIHRLRSIDIVPVLSSLLYAKVDIYRLSALSTLANIIDEEESTEILQKKPEVIEFLLKKLGLAVIDPHHRHLGWSAEECARTVCRLARNDANKKLLVEKGCLLHLFKLANDGTVEEQREAVGAMQILAFEKENHSKILDDSEIHIADLLKEMTENSPDNQVRRAADGTLWILREEIQKKKDKHAMSTLEQKNRSATPTMQLKESPGAPNRKGHIMISYQWSDQKMLMKIRDILKEHGYAVWMDIDNMTGSTVVAMAEAVEEAHIFLMCMSRKYKISPNCQSEADYAYQLKKKIVPLKMENGYKPDGWLGFLAGTRLFFDFSEKYPFDEKIKELLREIANCYKD
;
A
#
# COMPACT_ATOMS: atom_id res chain seq x y z
N MET A 1 5.86 -0.58 8.01
CA MET A 1 4.80 -0.34 9.02
C MET A 1 4.15 -1.70 9.15
N GLY A 2 4.31 -2.34 10.30
CA GLY A 2 4.01 -3.77 10.44
C GLY A 2 2.55 -4.05 10.78
N SER A 3 1.88 -4.82 9.92
CA SER A 3 0.74 -5.72 10.18
C SER A 3 0.89 -6.52 11.48
N LEU A 4 0.09 -6.13 12.44
CA LEU A 4 -0.17 -6.91 13.66
C LEU A 4 -1.05 -8.15 13.39
N VAL A 5 -0.96 -8.77 12.20
CA VAL A 5 -1.48 -10.11 11.91
C VAL A 5 -0.54 -11.20 12.47
N SER A 6 0.67 -10.81 12.92
CA SER A 6 1.63 -11.66 13.62
C SER A 6 1.10 -12.17 14.98
N VAL A 7 1.01 -13.50 15.11
CA VAL A 7 0.59 -14.31 16.27
C VAL A 7 0.10 -13.50 17.46
N ASP A 8 -1.19 -13.20 17.51
CA ASP A 8 -1.83 -12.91 18.80
C ASP A 8 -1.76 -14.16 19.66
N VAL A 9 -0.86 -14.14 20.64
CA VAL A 9 -1.04 -14.91 21.88
C VAL A 9 -2.18 -14.24 22.66
N ARG A 10 -3.38 -14.24 22.06
CA ARG A 10 -4.69 -13.95 22.67
C ARG A 10 -5.85 -14.62 21.93
N VAL A 11 -5.59 -15.55 21.00
CA VAL A 11 -6.61 -16.51 20.57
C VAL A 11 -6.33 -17.83 21.27
N ALA A 12 -6.76 -17.91 22.53
CA ALA A 12 -7.22 -19.18 23.06
C ALA A 12 -8.43 -19.59 22.20
N VAL A 13 -8.44 -20.86 21.78
CA VAL A 13 -9.49 -21.47 20.95
C VAL A 13 -10.84 -21.54 21.67
N ASP A 14 -10.93 -21.13 22.93
CA ASP A 14 -12.17 -20.98 23.68
C ASP A 14 -12.23 -19.60 24.31
N GLY A 15 -13.37 -18.93 24.21
CA GLY A 15 -13.64 -17.56 24.65
C GLY A 15 -13.51 -17.30 26.16
N GLN A 16 -12.44 -17.75 26.80
CA GLN A 16 -12.07 -17.36 28.15
C GLN A 16 -11.01 -16.26 28.11
N ARG A 17 -11.39 -15.10 28.65
CA ARG A 17 -10.47 -14.01 29.00
C ARG A 17 -9.45 -14.56 30.00
N VAL A 18 -8.20 -14.73 29.56
CA VAL A 18 -7.08 -14.83 30.50
C VAL A 18 -6.74 -13.41 30.93
N ALA A 19 -6.95 -13.13 32.22
CA ALA A 19 -6.56 -11.86 32.84
C ALA A 19 -5.07 -11.59 32.61
N VAL A 20 -4.74 -10.34 32.27
CA VAL A 20 -3.36 -9.89 32.12
C VAL A 20 -2.86 -9.58 33.52
N ASP A 21 -2.16 -10.54 34.14
CA ASP A 21 -1.35 -10.27 35.31
C ASP A 21 -0.24 -9.25 34.97
N GLY A 22 -0.04 -8.29 35.90
CA GLY A 22 0.94 -7.21 35.95
C GLY A 22 1.92 -7.03 34.79
N GLN A 23 1.85 -5.89 34.09
CA GLN A 23 2.88 -5.44 33.15
C GLN A 23 4.21 -5.21 33.89
N ASN A 24 5.19 -6.09 33.70
CA ASN A 24 6.60 -5.76 33.90
C ASN A 24 7.06 -4.87 32.74
N ILE A 25 6.93 -3.56 32.90
CA ILE A 25 7.50 -2.58 31.95
C ILE A 25 9.03 -2.66 32.12
N LEU A 26 9.74 -3.09 31.08
CA LEU A 26 11.19 -3.15 31.09
C LEU A 26 11.78 -1.73 31.04
N THR A 27 12.86 -1.49 31.77
CA THR A 27 13.70 -0.31 31.63
C THR A 27 14.39 -0.29 30.25
N GLU A 28 14.91 0.86 29.83
CA GLU A 28 15.66 0.97 28.57
C GLU A 28 16.89 0.07 28.53
N GLU A 29 17.60 -0.03 29.65
CA GLU A 29 18.77 -0.89 29.81
C GLU A 29 18.40 -2.37 29.69
N GLU A 30 17.33 -2.81 30.36
CA GLU A 30 16.84 -4.19 30.26
C GLU A 30 16.38 -4.55 28.84
N MET A 31 15.79 -3.60 28.11
CA MET A 31 15.44 -3.79 26.71
C MET A 31 16.66 -3.98 25.81
N GLU A 32 17.69 -3.14 25.95
CA GLU A 32 18.91 -3.28 25.15
C GLU A 32 19.66 -4.58 25.49
N ILE A 33 19.78 -4.95 26.76
CA ILE A 33 20.35 -6.26 27.17
C ILE A 33 19.58 -7.42 26.54
N ARG A 34 18.23 -7.35 26.56
CA ARG A 34 17.37 -8.39 25.98
C ARG A 34 17.55 -8.46 24.47
N LYS A 35 17.60 -7.32 23.78
CA LYS A 35 17.86 -7.20 22.35
C LYS A 35 19.21 -7.81 21.98
N GLU A 36 20.30 -7.43 22.66
CA GLU A 36 21.64 -7.98 22.42
C GLU A 36 21.67 -9.50 22.55
N LYS A 37 21.03 -10.03 23.61
CA LYS A 37 20.91 -11.48 23.81
C LYS A 37 20.19 -12.15 22.63
N ILE A 38 19.09 -11.59 22.17
CA ILE A 38 18.31 -12.17 21.08
C ILE A 38 19.08 -12.09 19.76
N LEU A 39 19.70 -10.97 19.43
CA LEU A 39 20.54 -10.84 18.23
C LEU A 39 21.72 -11.84 18.26
N LYS A 40 22.31 -12.07 19.44
CA LYS A 40 23.35 -13.09 19.63
C LYS A 40 22.83 -14.51 19.39
N ASP A 41 21.65 -14.84 19.91
CA ASP A 41 21.05 -16.16 19.73
C ASP A 41 20.57 -16.39 18.29
N LEU A 42 20.02 -15.36 17.63
CA LEU A 42 19.74 -15.35 16.20
C LEU A 42 21.00 -15.63 15.37
N ASN A 43 22.12 -14.95 15.66
CA ASN A 43 23.38 -15.18 14.98
C ASN A 43 23.87 -16.63 15.13
N LYS A 44 23.76 -17.22 16.34
CA LYS A 44 24.10 -18.64 16.54
C LYS A 44 23.19 -19.56 15.72
N ALA A 45 21.89 -19.32 15.71
CA ALA A 45 20.92 -20.08 14.93
C ALA A 45 21.18 -19.98 13.42
N ILE A 46 21.48 -18.77 12.91
CA ILE A 46 21.89 -18.52 11.53
C ILE A 46 23.17 -19.31 11.18
N ASN A 47 24.17 -19.30 12.05
CA ASN A 47 25.41 -20.04 11.77
C ASN A 47 25.18 -21.55 11.73
N LYS A 48 24.30 -22.07 12.60
CA LYS A 48 23.89 -23.48 12.55
C LYS A 48 23.12 -23.81 11.29
N ILE A 49 22.11 -23.01 10.93
CA ILE A 49 21.25 -23.30 9.76
C ILE A 49 22.05 -23.32 8.46
N LYS A 50 23.07 -22.45 8.34
CA LYS A 50 24.01 -22.44 7.20
C LYS A 50 24.82 -23.72 7.04
N GLN A 51 25.06 -24.46 8.12
CA GLN A 51 25.83 -25.71 8.10
C GLN A 51 24.94 -26.92 7.78
N ILE A 52 23.62 -26.75 7.70
CA ILE A 52 22.68 -27.85 7.46
C ILE A 52 22.65 -28.18 5.97
N SER A 53 23.24 -29.32 5.61
CA SER A 53 23.21 -29.85 4.24
C SER A 53 21.95 -30.65 3.92
N LYS A 54 21.26 -31.17 4.95
CA LYS A 54 20.02 -31.95 4.83
C LYS A 54 19.04 -31.58 5.93
N PHE A 55 17.82 -31.21 5.54
CA PHE A 55 16.76 -30.87 6.51
C PHE A 55 16.22 -32.09 7.24
N ARG A 56 16.31 -33.27 6.61
CA ARG A 56 15.84 -34.53 7.17
C ARG A 56 16.98 -35.52 7.41
N THR A 57 16.84 -36.32 8.45
CA THR A 57 17.68 -37.47 8.76
C THR A 57 17.33 -38.65 7.83
N LYS A 58 18.16 -39.71 7.85
CA LYS A 58 17.92 -40.90 7.01
C LYS A 58 16.61 -41.63 7.35
N ASP A 59 16.17 -41.55 8.61
CA ASP A 59 14.90 -42.07 9.11
C ASP A 59 13.70 -41.13 8.86
N GLY A 60 13.90 -40.05 8.11
CA GLY A 60 12.83 -39.14 7.68
C GLY A 60 12.43 -38.09 8.72
N LYS A 61 13.07 -38.03 9.90
CA LYS A 61 12.82 -37.00 10.91
C LYS A 61 13.48 -35.68 10.56
N TRP A 62 12.99 -34.59 11.15
CA TRP A 62 13.66 -33.30 11.01
C TRP A 62 15.02 -33.30 11.69
N ASN A 63 15.97 -32.59 11.09
CA ASN A 63 17.27 -32.34 11.69
C ASN A 63 17.07 -31.58 13.02
N ARG A 64 17.65 -32.08 14.12
CA ARG A 64 17.47 -31.47 15.45
C ARG A 64 18.05 -30.06 15.55
N ASP A 65 19.17 -29.79 14.89
CA ASP A 65 19.75 -28.44 14.87
C ASP A 65 18.93 -27.48 14.01
N LEU A 66 18.25 -27.99 12.97
CA LEU A 66 17.26 -27.22 12.22
C LEU A 66 16.10 -26.81 13.14
N LEU A 67 15.46 -27.77 13.80
CA LEU A 67 14.33 -27.50 14.71
C LEU A 67 14.69 -26.48 15.79
N LYS A 68 15.86 -26.64 16.43
CA LYS A 68 16.35 -25.68 17.43
C LYS A 68 16.58 -24.29 16.84
N SER A 69 17.04 -24.19 15.59
CA SER A 69 17.27 -22.90 14.95
C SER A 69 15.96 -22.20 14.58
N LEU A 70 14.98 -22.96 14.06
CA LEU A 70 13.63 -22.45 13.76
C LEU A 70 12.92 -21.95 15.03
N ASP A 71 13.01 -22.71 16.12
CA ASP A 71 12.46 -22.31 17.42
C ASP A 71 13.07 -20.99 17.93
N VAL A 72 14.38 -20.80 17.74
CA VAL A 72 15.06 -19.52 18.08
C VAL A 72 14.52 -18.38 17.21
N PHE A 73 14.37 -18.58 15.89
CA PHE A 73 13.79 -17.56 15.01
C PHE A 73 12.37 -17.18 15.42
N PHE A 74 11.53 -18.18 15.67
CA PHE A 74 10.16 -17.96 16.13
C PHE A 74 10.10 -17.21 17.48
N LYS A 75 10.85 -17.69 18.49
CA LYS A 75 10.86 -17.09 19.84
C LYS A 75 11.46 -15.69 19.87
N SER A 76 12.40 -15.39 18.98
CA SER A 76 13.02 -14.06 18.91
C SER A 76 11.98 -12.96 18.68
N TYR A 77 10.95 -13.23 17.87
CA TYR A 77 9.82 -12.33 17.66
C TYR A 77 8.96 -12.18 18.93
N LEU A 78 8.50 -13.31 19.49
CA LEU A 78 7.58 -13.33 20.63
C LEU A 78 8.16 -12.74 21.91
N SER A 79 9.48 -12.87 22.09
CA SER A 79 10.16 -12.43 23.29
C SER A 79 10.05 -10.93 23.54
N ILE A 80 9.60 -10.13 22.58
CA ILE A 80 9.53 -8.67 22.69
C ILE A 80 8.09 -8.14 22.49
N LYS A 81 7.11 -9.01 22.17
CA LYS A 81 5.71 -8.59 21.88
C LYS A 81 4.93 -8.06 23.11
N ASN A 82 5.35 -8.37 24.34
CA ASN A 82 4.60 -8.06 25.57
C ASN A 82 5.14 -6.89 26.40
N ILE A 83 5.96 -5.99 25.83
CA ILE A 83 6.67 -4.93 26.61
C ILE A 83 5.86 -3.61 26.70
N GLY A 84 4.59 -3.61 26.28
CA GLY A 84 3.68 -2.48 26.44
C GLY A 84 3.77 -1.38 25.35
N PRO A 85 2.76 -0.52 25.24
CA PRO A 85 2.56 0.39 24.11
C PRO A 85 3.60 1.52 24.01
N LEU A 86 4.12 2.01 25.14
CA LEU A 86 5.08 3.13 25.19
C LEU A 86 6.46 2.83 24.58
N GLN A 87 6.74 1.57 24.21
CA GLN A 87 8.03 1.14 23.65
C GLN A 87 7.91 0.59 22.23
N TYR A 88 6.74 0.72 21.59
CA TYR A 88 6.44 0.14 20.26
C TYR A 88 7.47 0.50 19.17
N ASN A 89 7.85 1.77 19.07
CA ASN A 89 8.84 2.21 18.06
C ASN A 89 10.22 1.57 18.28
N LYS A 90 10.61 1.31 19.54
CA LYS A 90 11.88 0.65 19.88
C LYS A 90 11.83 -0.85 19.55
N ILE A 91 10.72 -1.52 19.87
CA ILE A 91 10.46 -2.92 19.51
C ILE A 91 10.55 -3.11 17.99
N ARG A 92 9.96 -2.18 17.24
CA ARG A 92 9.95 -2.21 15.77
C ARG A 92 11.35 -2.12 15.17
N ASN A 93 12.23 -1.25 15.70
CA ASN A 93 13.61 -1.15 15.21
C ASN A 93 14.39 -2.46 15.41
N TYR A 94 14.17 -3.15 16.54
CA TYR A 94 14.74 -4.47 16.77
C TYR A 94 14.21 -5.50 15.77
N LEU A 95 12.89 -5.57 15.57
CA LEU A 95 12.28 -6.52 14.64
C LEU A 95 12.76 -6.30 13.19
N LEU A 96 12.97 -5.04 12.82
CA LEU A 96 13.57 -4.66 11.55
C LEU A 96 15.02 -5.17 11.43
N GLU A 97 15.83 -5.00 12.48
CA GLU A 97 17.21 -5.49 12.50
C GLU A 97 17.29 -7.01 12.40
N ALA A 98 16.49 -7.73 13.19
CA ALA A 98 16.39 -9.18 13.15
C ALA A 98 15.93 -9.70 11.77
N GLY A 99 14.92 -9.06 11.16
CA GLY A 99 14.47 -9.40 9.82
C GLY A 99 15.57 -9.21 8.76
N LYS A 100 16.30 -8.09 8.82
CA LYS A 100 17.46 -7.83 7.96
C LYS A 100 18.56 -8.87 8.13
N MET A 101 18.80 -9.36 9.35
CA MET A 101 19.76 -10.44 9.58
C MET A 101 19.33 -11.76 8.93
N LEU A 102 18.05 -12.12 9.02
CA LEU A 102 17.50 -13.31 8.35
C LEU A 102 17.68 -13.22 6.83
N SER A 103 17.37 -12.06 6.24
CA SER A 103 17.52 -11.85 4.81
C SER A 103 18.98 -11.88 4.35
N LYS A 104 19.86 -11.07 4.96
CA LYS A 104 21.31 -11.04 4.62
C LYS A 104 21.99 -12.41 4.76
N SER A 105 21.51 -13.25 5.67
CA SER A 105 22.06 -14.58 5.88
C SER A 105 21.49 -15.67 4.96
N LYS A 106 20.52 -15.33 4.10
CA LYS A 106 19.70 -16.25 3.28
C LYS A 106 18.91 -17.25 4.12
N SER A 107 18.66 -16.95 5.40
CA SER A 107 17.86 -17.83 6.26
C SER A 107 16.39 -17.84 5.82
N THR A 108 15.88 -16.74 5.27
CA THR A 108 14.52 -16.68 4.70
C THR A 108 14.31 -17.75 3.63
N SER A 109 15.23 -17.86 2.67
CA SER A 109 15.23 -18.91 1.63
C SER A 109 15.24 -20.32 2.22
N VAL A 110 16.05 -20.57 3.25
CA VAL A 110 16.09 -21.87 3.91
C VAL A 110 14.75 -22.18 4.57
N ILE A 111 14.14 -21.22 5.27
CA ILE A 111 12.84 -21.40 5.94
C ILE A 111 11.73 -21.72 4.91
N CYS A 112 11.70 -21.02 3.77
CA CYS A 112 10.79 -21.34 2.66
C CYS A 112 10.98 -22.78 2.16
N LYS A 113 12.23 -23.24 2.00
CA LYS A 113 12.53 -24.62 1.58
C LYS A 113 12.13 -25.66 2.61
N VAL A 114 12.21 -25.36 3.91
CA VAL A 114 11.72 -26.25 4.98
C VAL A 114 10.22 -26.44 4.86
N ILE A 115 9.46 -25.37 4.61
CA ILE A 115 8.02 -25.47 4.37
C ILE A 115 7.72 -26.35 3.16
N MET A 116 8.36 -26.08 2.02
CA MET A 116 8.16 -26.87 0.79
C MET A 116 8.49 -28.34 0.99
N GLU A 117 9.61 -28.65 1.65
CA GLU A 117 10.00 -30.03 1.95
C GLU A 117 9.00 -30.70 2.91
N GLY A 118 8.57 -29.98 3.95
CA GLY A 118 7.61 -30.50 4.93
C GLY A 118 6.26 -30.85 4.31
N LEU A 119 5.74 -29.97 3.43
CA LEU A 119 4.50 -30.19 2.70
C LEU A 119 4.64 -31.34 1.69
N LYS A 120 5.78 -31.42 0.98
CA LYS A 120 6.06 -32.48 0.01
C LYS A 120 6.12 -33.87 0.66
N THR A 121 6.77 -33.99 1.81
CA THR A 121 6.87 -35.26 2.54
C THR A 121 5.59 -35.61 3.30
N GLY A 122 4.72 -34.62 3.52
CA GLY A 122 3.54 -34.73 4.37
C GLY A 122 3.86 -34.61 5.86
N TYR A 123 2.84 -34.18 6.61
CA TYR A 123 2.84 -34.06 8.07
C TYR A 123 1.72 -34.86 8.73
N ARG A 124 1.11 -35.79 7.99
CA ARG A 124 0.05 -36.67 8.48
C ARG A 124 0.56 -38.11 8.55
N ASN A 125 0.14 -38.84 9.56
CA ASN A 125 0.39 -40.27 9.65
C ASN A 125 -0.56 -41.04 8.71
N LYS A 126 -0.38 -42.38 8.63
CA LYS A 126 -1.20 -43.25 7.77
C LYS A 126 -2.70 -43.20 8.07
N GLY A 127 -3.09 -42.78 9.29
CA GLY A 127 -4.48 -42.61 9.70
C GLY A 127 -5.04 -41.20 9.42
N GLY A 128 -4.31 -40.35 8.70
CA GLY A 128 -4.72 -38.98 8.37
C GLY A 128 -4.59 -37.98 9.53
N LYS A 129 -4.17 -38.42 10.73
CA LYS A 129 -3.93 -37.52 11.86
C LYS A 129 -2.60 -36.80 11.70
N THR A 130 -2.55 -35.54 12.14
CA THR A 130 -1.34 -34.74 12.14
C THR A 130 -0.27 -35.37 13.02
N ASP A 131 0.92 -35.55 12.46
CA ASP A 131 2.14 -35.84 13.21
C ASP A 131 2.69 -34.52 13.76
N ALA A 132 2.67 -34.37 15.08
CA ALA A 132 3.04 -33.13 15.75
C ALA A 132 4.50 -32.75 15.50
N GLU A 133 5.43 -33.71 15.49
CA GLU A 133 6.85 -33.43 15.26
C GLU A 133 7.08 -32.98 13.81
N GLN A 134 6.37 -33.60 12.86
CA GLN A 134 6.47 -33.21 11.45
C GLN A 134 5.87 -31.82 11.20
N PHE A 135 4.71 -31.53 11.79
CA PHE A 135 4.01 -30.27 11.61
C PHE A 135 4.69 -29.10 12.31
N GLN A 136 5.34 -29.32 13.45
CA GLN A 136 5.97 -28.25 14.24
C GLN A 136 7.00 -27.44 13.42
N ALA A 137 7.85 -28.12 12.64
CA ALA A 137 8.84 -27.43 11.80
C ALA A 137 8.19 -26.54 10.73
N ILE A 138 7.08 -27.01 10.16
CA ILE A 138 6.30 -26.28 9.15
C ILE A 138 5.65 -25.06 9.82
N ALA A 139 5.04 -25.25 10.99
CA ALA A 139 4.40 -24.22 11.77
C ALA A 139 5.38 -23.11 12.18
N ASP A 140 6.50 -23.45 12.81
CA ASP A 140 7.51 -22.46 13.23
C ASP A 140 8.09 -21.68 12.05
N SER A 141 8.26 -22.36 10.90
CA SER A 141 8.71 -21.73 9.67
C SER A 141 7.69 -20.73 9.14
N PHE A 142 6.41 -21.12 9.01
CA PHE A 142 5.35 -20.21 8.57
C PHE A 142 5.19 -19.01 9.51
N LEU A 143 5.18 -19.25 10.81
CA LEU A 143 5.07 -18.20 11.81
C LEU A 143 6.26 -17.23 11.75
N THR A 144 7.48 -17.73 11.55
CA THR A 144 8.66 -16.89 11.35
C THR A 144 8.52 -16.03 10.10
N LEU A 145 8.16 -16.61 8.95
CA LEU A 145 7.99 -15.84 7.71
C LEU A 145 6.87 -14.81 7.82
N MET A 146 5.72 -15.19 8.39
CA MET A 146 4.58 -14.29 8.61
C MET A 146 4.96 -13.10 9.48
N ASN A 147 5.69 -13.34 10.57
CA ASN A 147 6.10 -12.29 11.51
C ASN A 147 7.14 -11.33 10.91
N TYR A 148 8.13 -11.84 10.16
CA TYR A 148 9.21 -11.01 9.63
C TYR A 148 8.93 -10.38 8.26
N SER A 149 8.09 -11.02 7.44
CA SER A 149 7.58 -10.40 6.20
C SER A 149 6.78 -9.13 6.47
N ASP A 150 6.22 -9.04 7.66
CA ASP A 150 5.53 -7.84 8.07
C ASP A 150 6.47 -6.68 8.48
N CYS A 151 7.61 -7.02 9.05
CA CYS A 151 8.50 -6.05 9.68
C CYS A 151 9.42 -5.36 8.67
N THR A 152 9.86 -6.07 7.63
CA THR A 152 10.95 -5.63 6.75
C THR A 152 10.69 -6.02 5.28
N PRO A 153 10.81 -5.08 4.33
CA PRO A 153 10.66 -5.37 2.90
C PRO A 153 11.61 -6.46 2.38
N GLU A 154 12.83 -6.53 2.91
CA GLU A 154 13.84 -7.50 2.48
C GLU A 154 13.36 -8.95 2.62
N VAL A 155 12.58 -9.25 3.68
CA VAL A 155 12.01 -10.59 3.88
C VAL A 155 10.85 -10.85 2.90
N THR A 156 10.03 -9.86 2.56
CA THR A 156 8.98 -10.06 1.53
C THR A 156 9.59 -10.29 0.16
N TYR A 157 10.66 -9.58 -0.19
CA TYR A 157 11.41 -9.81 -1.43
C TYR A 157 12.00 -11.22 -1.46
N ASP A 158 12.73 -11.64 -0.41
CA ASP A 158 13.30 -12.99 -0.33
C ASP A 158 12.23 -14.08 -0.50
N ILE A 159 11.07 -13.94 0.17
CA ILE A 159 9.97 -14.91 0.08
C ILE A 159 9.39 -14.94 -1.34
N ALA A 160 9.19 -13.77 -1.95
CA ALA A 160 8.60 -13.66 -3.28
C ALA A 160 9.55 -14.11 -4.40
N GLU A 161 10.86 -14.05 -4.17
CA GLU A 161 11.90 -14.51 -5.09
C GLU A 161 12.26 -15.98 -4.92
N GLU A 162 11.93 -16.60 -3.79
CA GLU A 162 12.23 -18.01 -3.57
C GLU A 162 11.48 -18.89 -4.60
N PRO A 163 12.21 -19.68 -5.42
CA PRO A 163 11.62 -20.48 -6.48
C PRO A 163 10.51 -21.42 -5.98
N ASN A 164 9.37 -21.41 -6.66
CA ASN A 164 8.17 -22.23 -6.37
C ASN A 164 7.49 -21.97 -5.03
N PHE A 165 7.96 -21.02 -4.21
CA PHE A 165 7.34 -20.79 -2.90
C PHE A 165 5.96 -20.12 -3.02
N LEU A 166 5.81 -19.14 -3.92
CA LEU A 166 4.51 -18.54 -4.22
C LEU A 166 3.50 -19.58 -4.75
N GLU A 167 3.94 -20.47 -5.66
CA GLU A 167 3.13 -21.58 -6.16
C GLU A 167 2.74 -22.56 -5.05
N THR A 168 3.64 -22.81 -4.10
CA THR A 168 3.35 -23.64 -2.91
C THR A 168 2.25 -23.00 -2.07
N MET A 169 2.31 -21.68 -1.84
CA MET A 169 1.26 -20.96 -1.11
C MET A 169 -0.07 -21.02 -1.85
N LYS A 170 -0.10 -20.75 -3.17
CA LYS A 170 -1.31 -20.91 -3.99
C LYS A 170 -1.85 -22.34 -3.91
N GLY A 171 -0.96 -23.34 -3.94
CA GLY A 171 -1.30 -24.76 -3.80
C GLY A 171 -2.08 -25.01 -2.51
N ILE A 172 -1.57 -24.56 -1.37
CA ILE A 172 -2.24 -24.67 -0.06
C ILE A 172 -3.63 -24.04 -0.10
N LEU A 173 -3.74 -22.80 -0.61
CA LEU A 173 -5.04 -22.11 -0.69
C LEU A 173 -6.03 -22.89 -1.55
N THR A 174 -5.59 -23.35 -2.71
CA THR A 174 -6.41 -24.08 -3.69
C THR A 174 -6.88 -25.43 -3.15
N THR A 175 -5.99 -26.18 -2.50
CA THR A 175 -6.31 -27.52 -1.97
C THR A 175 -7.21 -27.46 -0.75
N THR A 176 -7.03 -26.45 0.11
CA THR A 176 -7.79 -26.33 1.37
C THR A 176 -9.17 -25.71 1.14
N LEU A 177 -9.31 -24.83 0.14
CA LEU A 177 -10.53 -24.06 -0.12
C LEU A 177 -11.82 -24.92 -0.20
N PRO A 178 -11.90 -26.03 -0.97
CA PRO A 178 -13.14 -26.80 -1.05
C PRO A 178 -13.59 -27.37 0.30
N ALA A 179 -12.65 -27.86 1.11
CA ALA A 179 -12.93 -28.39 2.45
C ALA A 179 -13.33 -27.26 3.41
N HIS A 180 -12.68 -26.09 3.31
CA HIS A 180 -13.02 -24.90 4.09
C HIS A 180 -14.46 -24.45 3.83
N MET A 181 -14.85 -24.32 2.56
CA MET A 181 -16.21 -23.89 2.19
C MET A 181 -17.29 -24.85 2.72
N GLN A 182 -16.97 -26.15 2.78
CA GLN A 182 -17.84 -27.17 3.35
C GLN A 182 -17.77 -27.28 4.89
N ALA A 183 -16.95 -26.47 5.57
CA ALA A 183 -16.65 -26.59 7.00
C ALA A 183 -16.14 -27.99 7.41
N LYS A 184 -15.29 -28.60 6.55
CA LYS A 184 -14.69 -29.92 6.73
C LYS A 184 -13.16 -29.90 6.73
N ALA A 185 -12.54 -28.73 6.58
CA ALA A 185 -11.09 -28.60 6.61
C ALA A 185 -10.55 -29.01 8.00
N GLN A 186 -9.41 -29.71 8.01
CA GLN A 186 -8.75 -30.06 9.25
C GLN A 186 -8.12 -28.81 9.89
N PRO A 187 -8.03 -28.75 11.23
CA PRO A 187 -7.49 -27.57 11.93
C PRO A 187 -6.09 -27.14 11.46
N ASP A 188 -5.23 -28.08 11.09
CA ASP A 188 -3.87 -27.76 10.62
C ASP A 188 -3.85 -27.25 9.17
N ASP A 189 -4.78 -27.69 8.33
CA ASP A 189 -4.92 -27.17 6.96
C ASP A 189 -5.45 -25.73 7.01
N GLU A 190 -6.37 -25.44 7.94
CA GLU A 190 -6.86 -24.09 8.25
C GLU A 190 -5.72 -23.16 8.70
N LYS A 191 -4.81 -23.64 9.55
CA LYS A 191 -3.61 -22.87 9.95
C LYS A 191 -2.72 -22.55 8.75
N LEU A 192 -2.43 -23.55 7.90
CA LEU A 192 -1.62 -23.34 6.70
C LEU A 192 -2.27 -22.34 5.74
N MET A 193 -3.60 -22.43 5.56
CA MET A 193 -4.35 -21.49 4.73
C MET A 193 -4.27 -20.07 5.30
N LYS A 194 -4.45 -19.90 6.62
CA LYS A 194 -4.30 -18.62 7.31
C LYS A 194 -2.93 -18.01 7.08
N TRP A 195 -1.86 -18.76 7.37
CA TRP A 195 -0.49 -18.24 7.25
C TRP A 195 -0.12 -17.90 5.81
N SER A 196 -0.57 -18.73 4.85
CA SER A 196 -0.35 -18.47 3.42
C SER A 196 -1.05 -17.19 2.97
N LEU A 197 -2.30 -16.97 3.40
CA LEU A 197 -3.04 -15.73 3.12
C LEU A 197 -2.35 -14.51 3.71
N THR A 198 -1.90 -14.57 4.97
CA THR A 198 -1.21 -13.46 5.60
C THR A 198 0.11 -13.14 4.90
N ILE A 199 0.90 -14.14 4.53
CA ILE A 199 2.15 -13.92 3.79
C ILE A 199 1.86 -13.33 2.39
N CYS A 200 0.82 -13.80 1.69
CA CYS A 200 0.40 -13.21 0.42
C CYS A 200 0.01 -11.74 0.58
N TYR A 201 -0.75 -11.40 1.62
CA TYR A 201 -1.08 -10.01 1.96
C TYR A 201 0.19 -9.19 2.20
N ASN A 202 1.10 -9.64 3.07
CA ASN A 202 2.34 -8.93 3.39
C ASN A 202 3.22 -8.69 2.15
N ILE A 203 3.32 -9.67 1.26
CA ILE A 203 4.02 -9.54 -0.02
C ILE A 203 3.32 -8.50 -0.91
N SER A 204 1.98 -8.52 -0.97
CA SER A 204 1.18 -7.63 -1.83
C SER A 204 1.24 -6.16 -1.44
N ILE A 205 1.59 -5.84 -0.19
CA ILE A 205 1.77 -4.45 0.26
C ILE A 205 2.88 -3.74 -0.54
N MET A 206 3.88 -4.50 -1.01
CA MET A 206 4.99 -3.97 -1.80
C MET A 206 4.64 -3.98 -3.30
N ASP A 207 4.53 -2.80 -3.91
CA ASP A 207 4.15 -2.66 -5.32
C ASP A 207 5.07 -3.47 -6.26
N ASP A 208 6.37 -3.54 -5.92
CA ASP A 208 7.38 -4.28 -6.68
C ASP A 208 7.11 -5.79 -6.71
N ASN A 209 6.35 -6.36 -5.75
CA ASN A 209 6.04 -7.78 -5.71
C ASN A 209 4.71 -8.14 -6.38
N ILE A 210 3.88 -7.15 -6.77
CA ILE A 210 2.55 -7.40 -7.35
C ILE A 210 2.67 -8.29 -8.59
N HIS A 211 3.64 -8.02 -9.47
CA HIS A 211 3.82 -8.80 -10.70
C HIS A 211 4.14 -10.28 -10.40
N ARG A 212 4.84 -10.59 -9.30
CA ARG A 212 5.17 -11.96 -8.88
C ARG A 212 3.92 -12.70 -8.43
N LEU A 213 3.07 -12.07 -7.62
CA LEU A 213 1.78 -12.64 -7.20
C LEU A 213 0.83 -12.83 -8.40
N ARG A 214 0.80 -11.90 -9.36
CA ARG A 214 0.00 -12.05 -10.58
C ARG A 214 0.53 -13.19 -11.46
N SER A 215 1.84 -13.40 -11.52
CA SER A 215 2.46 -14.42 -12.39
C SER A 215 2.04 -15.86 -12.05
N ILE A 216 1.63 -16.10 -10.80
CA ILE A 216 1.14 -17.41 -10.35
C ILE A 216 -0.38 -17.55 -10.47
N ASP A 217 -1.10 -16.58 -11.07
CA ASP A 217 -2.56 -16.62 -11.24
C ASP A 217 -3.31 -16.89 -9.92
N ILE A 218 -3.03 -16.08 -8.90
CA ILE A 218 -3.62 -16.24 -7.55
C ILE A 218 -5.01 -15.58 -7.42
N VAL A 219 -5.36 -14.65 -8.32
CA VAL A 219 -6.58 -13.83 -8.24
C VAL A 219 -7.85 -14.69 -8.11
N PRO A 220 -8.09 -15.73 -8.96
CA PRO A 220 -9.33 -16.52 -8.86
C PRO A 220 -9.52 -17.24 -7.52
N VAL A 221 -8.41 -17.68 -6.91
CA VAL A 221 -8.41 -18.36 -5.60
C VAL A 221 -8.79 -17.38 -4.50
N LEU A 222 -8.21 -16.17 -4.52
CA LEU A 222 -8.53 -15.11 -3.55
C LEU A 222 -9.97 -14.61 -3.72
N SER A 223 -10.46 -14.46 -4.96
CA SER A 223 -11.84 -14.07 -5.23
C SER A 223 -12.85 -15.05 -4.62
N SER A 224 -12.53 -16.34 -4.62
CA SER A 224 -13.36 -17.36 -3.98
C SER A 224 -13.36 -17.23 -2.45
N LEU A 225 -12.21 -16.84 -1.87
CA LEU A 225 -12.03 -16.65 -0.42
C LEU A 225 -12.74 -15.39 0.13
N LEU A 226 -13.21 -14.47 -0.71
CA LEU A 226 -14.07 -13.35 -0.28
C LEU A 226 -15.37 -13.82 0.39
N TYR A 227 -15.80 -15.06 0.09
CA TYR A 227 -17.00 -15.72 0.61
C TYR A 227 -16.70 -16.82 1.63
N ALA A 228 -15.46 -16.88 2.13
CA ALA A 228 -15.08 -17.78 3.21
C ALA A 228 -15.98 -17.59 4.44
N LYS A 229 -16.26 -18.66 5.19
CA LYS A 229 -17.09 -18.58 6.41
C LYS A 229 -16.37 -17.85 7.56
N VAL A 230 -15.06 -17.69 7.46
CA VAL A 230 -14.21 -17.08 8.48
C VAL A 230 -13.77 -15.70 8.02
N ASP A 231 -14.18 -14.69 8.77
CA ASP A 231 -13.98 -13.28 8.42
C ASP A 231 -12.50 -12.88 8.23
N ILE A 232 -11.56 -13.48 8.98
CA ILE A 232 -10.13 -13.16 8.84
C ILE A 232 -9.58 -13.56 7.47
N TYR A 233 -10.13 -14.60 6.84
CA TYR A 233 -9.72 -15.03 5.50
C TYR A 233 -10.31 -14.11 4.45
N ARG A 234 -11.56 -13.68 4.63
CA ARG A 234 -12.21 -12.69 3.76
C ARG A 234 -11.43 -11.38 3.75
N LEU A 235 -11.03 -10.88 4.92
CA LEU A 235 -10.21 -9.67 5.03
C LEU A 235 -8.85 -9.85 4.37
N SER A 236 -8.12 -10.94 4.67
CA SER A 236 -6.81 -11.18 4.07
C SER A 236 -6.89 -11.30 2.54
N ALA A 237 -7.90 -12.00 2.02
CA ALA A 237 -8.13 -12.13 0.59
C ALA A 237 -8.49 -10.78 -0.05
N LEU A 238 -9.41 -10.01 0.56
CA LEU A 238 -9.80 -8.70 0.06
C LEU A 238 -8.64 -7.71 0.05
N SER A 239 -7.88 -7.64 1.15
CA SER A 239 -6.72 -6.74 1.24
C SER A 239 -5.61 -7.13 0.29
N THR A 240 -5.41 -8.43 0.02
CA THR A 240 -4.46 -8.89 -1.01
C THR A 240 -4.97 -8.50 -2.40
N LEU A 241 -6.25 -8.76 -2.71
CA LEU A 241 -6.87 -8.40 -3.98
C LEU A 241 -6.80 -6.89 -4.24
N ALA A 242 -7.08 -6.06 -3.23
CA ALA A 242 -7.02 -4.60 -3.32
C ALA A 242 -5.65 -4.08 -3.77
N ASN A 243 -4.57 -4.83 -3.53
CA ASN A 243 -3.22 -4.47 -3.96
C ASN A 243 -2.89 -4.99 -5.37
N ILE A 244 -3.46 -6.11 -5.80
CA ILE A 244 -2.99 -6.82 -7.00
C ILE A 244 -3.90 -6.70 -8.22
N ILE A 245 -5.21 -6.48 -8.06
CA ILE A 245 -6.17 -6.50 -9.17
C ILE A 245 -6.09 -5.23 -10.01
N ASP A 246 -6.38 -5.37 -11.31
CA ASP A 246 -6.52 -4.24 -12.24
C ASP A 246 -7.97 -3.70 -12.30
N GLU A 247 -8.22 -2.70 -13.14
CA GLU A 247 -9.53 -2.05 -13.27
C GLU A 247 -10.64 -3.00 -13.74
N GLU A 248 -10.33 -3.91 -14.67
CA GLU A 248 -11.30 -4.86 -15.22
C GLU A 248 -11.68 -5.90 -14.16
N GLU A 249 -10.67 -6.53 -13.53
CA GLU A 249 -10.87 -7.47 -12.43
C GLU A 249 -11.57 -6.82 -11.23
N SER A 250 -11.25 -5.56 -10.91
CA SER A 250 -11.91 -4.80 -9.85
C SER A 250 -13.40 -4.63 -10.12
N THR A 251 -13.77 -4.32 -11.35
CA THR A 251 -15.18 -4.21 -11.76
C THR A 251 -15.93 -5.53 -11.58
N GLU A 252 -15.33 -6.63 -12.03
CA GLU A 252 -15.95 -7.97 -11.94
C GLU A 252 -16.05 -8.50 -10.51
N ILE A 253 -15.03 -8.26 -9.68
CA ILE A 253 -14.92 -8.83 -8.33
C ILE A 253 -15.63 -7.98 -7.28
N LEU A 254 -15.62 -6.65 -7.41
CA LEU A 254 -16.06 -5.73 -6.35
C LEU A 254 -17.33 -4.97 -6.71
N GLN A 255 -17.43 -4.35 -7.89
CA GLN A 255 -18.62 -3.57 -8.23
C GLN A 255 -19.88 -4.45 -8.34
N LYS A 256 -19.75 -5.64 -8.92
CA LYS A 256 -20.87 -6.60 -9.02
C LYS A 256 -21.28 -7.19 -7.67
N LYS A 257 -20.48 -6.97 -6.63
CA LYS A 257 -20.56 -7.62 -5.30
C LYS A 257 -20.35 -6.60 -4.18
N PRO A 258 -21.23 -5.58 -4.08
CA PRO A 258 -21.08 -4.48 -3.13
C PRO A 258 -21.06 -4.94 -1.65
N GLU A 259 -21.56 -6.14 -1.34
CA GLU A 259 -21.51 -6.74 -0.01
C GLU A 259 -20.07 -6.95 0.50
N VAL A 260 -19.09 -7.05 -0.40
CA VAL A 260 -17.66 -7.16 -0.05
C VAL A 260 -17.15 -5.85 0.56
N ILE A 261 -17.57 -4.71 0.01
CA ILE A 261 -17.24 -3.39 0.54
C ILE A 261 -17.97 -3.14 1.86
N GLU A 262 -19.25 -3.49 1.95
CA GLU A 262 -20.02 -3.38 3.19
C GLU A 262 -19.38 -4.20 4.32
N PHE A 263 -18.89 -5.40 3.99
CA PHE A 263 -18.13 -6.23 4.92
C PHE A 263 -16.88 -5.49 5.42
N LEU A 264 -16.05 -4.96 4.53
CA LEU A 264 -14.84 -4.21 4.90
C LEU A 264 -15.17 -3.02 5.80
N LEU A 265 -16.15 -2.19 5.42
CA LEU A 265 -16.51 -0.99 6.18
C LEU A 265 -17.11 -1.34 7.54
N LYS A 266 -17.86 -2.44 7.65
CA LYS A 266 -18.31 -2.96 8.94
C LYS A 266 -17.13 -3.34 9.85
N LYS A 267 -16.10 -4.00 9.30
CA LYS A 267 -14.90 -4.39 10.06
C LYS A 267 -14.06 -3.18 10.46
N LEU A 268 -13.90 -2.22 9.55
CA LEU A 268 -13.26 -0.93 9.84
C LEU A 268 -14.01 -0.19 10.96
N GLY A 269 -15.34 -0.08 10.87
CA GLY A 269 -16.15 0.59 11.90
C GLY A 269 -16.02 -0.06 13.28
N LEU A 270 -15.97 -1.40 13.34
CA LEU A 270 -15.71 -2.12 14.59
C LEU A 270 -14.30 -1.90 15.13
N ALA A 271 -13.29 -1.79 14.26
CA ALA A 271 -11.94 -1.48 14.68
C ALA A 271 -11.82 -0.02 15.19
N VAL A 272 -12.45 0.95 14.51
CA VAL A 272 -12.44 2.38 14.87
C VAL A 272 -13.02 2.65 16.26
N ILE A 273 -14.05 1.91 16.69
CA ILE A 273 -14.67 2.10 18.01
C ILE A 273 -13.98 1.32 19.13
N ASP A 274 -13.10 0.38 18.80
CA ASP A 274 -12.35 -0.40 19.78
C ASP A 274 -11.23 0.46 20.38
N PRO A 275 -11.01 0.49 21.71
CA PRO A 275 -9.97 1.31 22.33
C PRO A 275 -8.53 1.01 21.87
N HIS A 276 -8.28 -0.16 21.29
CA HIS A 276 -6.98 -0.53 20.73
C HIS A 276 -6.91 -0.30 19.22
N HIS A 277 -7.98 0.20 18.61
CA HIS A 277 -8.14 0.38 17.17
C HIS A 277 -7.96 -0.93 16.39
N ARG A 278 -8.50 -2.05 16.92
CA ARG A 278 -8.36 -3.39 16.32
C ARG A 278 -9.65 -4.19 16.34
N HIS A 279 -9.84 -5.04 15.33
CA HIS A 279 -10.91 -6.02 15.27
C HIS A 279 -10.44 -7.28 14.51
N LEU A 280 -10.67 -8.48 15.08
CA LEU A 280 -10.27 -9.77 14.49
C LEU A 280 -8.78 -9.88 14.11
N GLY A 281 -7.90 -9.21 14.86
CA GLY A 281 -6.47 -9.18 14.56
C GLY A 281 -6.08 -8.24 13.43
N TRP A 282 -6.99 -7.39 12.94
CA TRP A 282 -6.72 -6.30 12.00
C TRP A 282 -6.82 -4.95 12.70
N SER A 283 -5.91 -4.03 12.42
CA SER A 283 -6.02 -2.64 12.86
C SER A 283 -7.01 -1.83 12.01
N ALA A 284 -7.48 -0.72 12.55
CA ALA A 284 -8.19 0.28 11.78
C ALA A 284 -7.30 0.88 10.68
N GLU A 285 -6.00 1.08 10.94
CA GLU A 285 -4.98 1.44 9.92
C GLU A 285 -5.00 0.48 8.72
N GLU A 286 -4.92 -0.83 8.93
CA GLU A 286 -4.89 -1.82 7.85
C GLU A 286 -6.20 -1.88 7.07
N CYS A 287 -7.33 -1.73 7.76
CA CYS A 287 -8.64 -1.66 7.12
C CYS A 287 -8.77 -0.38 6.27
N ALA A 288 -8.34 0.77 6.79
CA ALA A 288 -8.33 2.05 6.07
C ALA A 288 -7.37 2.03 4.88
N ARG A 289 -6.19 1.41 5.03
CA ARG A 289 -5.29 1.12 3.92
C ARG A 289 -6.00 0.31 2.85
N THR A 290 -6.74 -0.73 3.23
CA THR A 290 -7.49 -1.53 2.26
C THR A 290 -8.51 -0.68 1.50
N VAL A 291 -9.24 0.22 2.17
CA VAL A 291 -10.13 1.21 1.52
C VAL A 291 -9.36 2.09 0.54
N CYS A 292 -8.21 2.64 0.96
CA CYS A 292 -7.33 3.46 0.14
C CYS A 292 -6.87 2.72 -1.13
N ARG A 293 -6.47 1.44 -1.00
CA ARG A 293 -6.01 0.61 -2.12
C ARG A 293 -7.14 0.30 -3.08
N LEU A 294 -8.33 -0.04 -2.56
CA LEU A 294 -9.52 -0.23 -3.37
C LEU A 294 -9.91 1.02 -4.17
N ALA A 295 -9.78 2.21 -3.56
CA ALA A 295 -10.11 3.47 -4.20
C ALA A 295 -9.20 3.82 -5.39
N ARG A 296 -8.02 3.19 -5.52
CA ARG A 296 -7.11 3.40 -6.66
C ARG A 296 -7.75 3.01 -7.99
N ASN A 297 -8.66 2.03 -7.99
CA ASN A 297 -9.46 1.69 -9.15
C ASN A 297 -10.62 2.69 -9.29
N ASP A 298 -10.73 3.36 -10.43
CA ASP A 298 -11.71 4.43 -10.70
C ASP A 298 -13.14 3.93 -10.47
N ALA A 299 -13.41 2.71 -10.91
CA ALA A 299 -14.66 1.99 -10.70
C ALA A 299 -15.14 1.97 -9.23
N ASN A 300 -14.23 1.92 -8.25
CA ASN A 300 -14.61 1.73 -6.85
C ASN A 300 -14.91 3.03 -6.10
N LYS A 301 -14.40 4.19 -6.59
CA LYS A 301 -14.39 5.44 -5.83
C LYS A 301 -15.80 5.88 -5.42
N LYS A 302 -16.75 5.85 -6.36
CA LYS A 302 -18.16 6.20 -6.11
C LYS A 302 -18.82 5.22 -5.14
N LEU A 303 -18.63 3.93 -5.36
CA LEU A 303 -19.24 2.87 -4.56
C LEU A 303 -18.76 2.92 -3.10
N LEU A 304 -17.47 3.15 -2.86
CA LEU A 304 -16.92 3.28 -1.51
C LEU A 304 -17.56 4.42 -0.72
N VAL A 305 -17.76 5.58 -1.36
CA VAL A 305 -18.43 6.74 -0.74
C VAL A 305 -19.91 6.46 -0.51
N GLU A 306 -20.60 5.84 -1.47
CA GLU A 306 -22.00 5.41 -1.33
C GLU A 306 -22.23 4.44 -0.17
N LYS A 307 -21.27 3.58 0.12
CA LYS A 307 -21.33 2.65 1.26
C LYS A 307 -20.91 3.27 2.59
N GLY A 308 -20.61 4.56 2.63
CA GLY A 308 -20.39 5.30 3.88
C GLY A 308 -18.96 5.25 4.43
N CYS A 309 -17.94 5.03 3.58
CA CYS A 309 -16.55 5.00 4.06
C CYS A 309 -16.10 6.32 4.71
N LEU A 310 -16.65 7.46 4.28
CA LEU A 310 -16.22 8.80 4.72
C LEU A 310 -16.31 9.00 6.23
N LEU A 311 -17.35 8.47 6.90
CA LEU A 311 -17.49 8.58 8.36
C LEU A 311 -16.34 7.90 9.11
N HIS A 312 -15.92 6.72 8.65
CA HIS A 312 -14.81 6.00 9.27
C HIS A 312 -13.46 6.67 9.00
N LEU A 313 -13.26 7.16 7.77
CA LEU A 313 -12.05 7.90 7.41
C LEU A 313 -11.96 9.21 8.20
N PHE A 314 -13.07 9.94 8.37
CA PHE A 314 -13.11 11.16 9.18
C PHE A 314 -12.68 10.91 10.62
N LYS A 315 -13.24 9.87 11.27
CA LYS A 315 -12.85 9.51 12.64
C LYS A 315 -11.36 9.19 12.77
N LEU A 316 -10.81 8.43 11.82
CA LEU A 316 -9.38 8.12 11.83
C LEU A 316 -8.49 9.34 11.55
N ALA A 317 -8.92 10.24 10.67
CA ALA A 317 -8.20 11.49 10.44
C ALA A 317 -8.25 12.41 11.68
N ASN A 318 -9.40 12.48 12.36
CA ASN A 318 -9.59 13.36 13.52
C ASN A 318 -8.91 12.84 14.79
N ASP A 319 -9.14 11.58 15.13
CA ASP A 319 -8.80 11.02 16.46
C ASP A 319 -7.72 9.92 16.39
N GLY A 320 -7.30 9.52 15.19
CA GLY A 320 -6.37 8.42 14.97
C GLY A 320 -4.90 8.76 15.23
N THR A 321 -4.09 7.72 15.26
CA THR A 321 -2.63 7.81 15.20
C THR A 321 -2.16 8.45 13.88
N VAL A 322 -0.92 8.94 13.81
CA VAL A 322 -0.36 9.53 12.58
C VAL A 322 -0.44 8.54 11.39
N GLU A 323 -0.22 7.25 11.64
CA GLU A 323 -0.36 6.21 10.62
C GLU A 323 -1.80 6.08 10.11
N GLU A 324 -2.78 6.11 11.02
CA GLU A 324 -4.21 6.08 10.66
C GLU A 324 -4.63 7.35 9.91
N GLN A 325 -4.14 8.51 10.33
CA GLN A 325 -4.35 9.79 9.64
C GLN A 325 -3.82 9.76 8.21
N ARG A 326 -2.62 9.20 7.98
CA ARG A 326 -2.05 9.05 6.63
C ARG A 326 -2.94 8.21 5.72
N GLU A 327 -3.40 7.05 6.20
CA GLU A 327 -4.26 6.17 5.40
C GLU A 327 -5.63 6.80 5.16
N ALA A 328 -6.19 7.48 6.17
CA ALA A 328 -7.49 8.14 6.10
C ALA A 328 -7.52 9.30 5.11
N VAL A 329 -6.61 10.26 5.27
CA VAL A 329 -6.52 11.44 4.39
C VAL A 329 -6.08 11.02 2.98
N GLY A 330 -5.16 10.06 2.86
CA GLY A 330 -4.77 9.49 1.57
C GLY A 330 -5.95 8.84 0.83
N ALA A 331 -6.82 8.11 1.54
CA ALA A 331 -8.04 7.57 0.95
C ALA A 331 -8.98 8.68 0.50
N MET A 332 -9.21 9.72 1.33
CA MET A 332 -10.05 10.87 0.96
C MET A 332 -9.54 11.58 -0.31
N GLN A 333 -8.23 11.76 -0.42
CA GLN A 333 -7.60 12.37 -1.61
C GLN A 333 -7.92 11.57 -2.87
N ILE A 334 -7.74 10.24 -2.82
CA ILE A 334 -8.00 9.36 -3.97
C ILE A 334 -9.48 9.37 -4.33
N LEU A 335 -10.37 9.33 -3.33
CA LEU A 335 -11.82 9.35 -3.53
C LEU A 335 -12.30 10.68 -4.13
N ALA A 336 -11.59 11.79 -3.88
CA ALA A 336 -11.92 13.10 -4.42
C ALA A 336 -11.66 13.23 -5.92
N PHE A 337 -10.86 12.35 -6.55
CA PHE A 337 -10.72 12.37 -8.02
C PHE A 337 -12.02 12.01 -8.76
N GLU A 338 -12.97 11.36 -8.08
CA GLU A 338 -14.30 11.12 -8.63
C GLU A 338 -15.20 12.34 -8.36
N LYS A 339 -15.62 13.02 -9.43
CA LYS A 339 -16.41 14.26 -9.33
C LYS A 339 -17.74 14.06 -8.63
N GLU A 340 -18.38 12.90 -8.81
CA GLU A 340 -19.65 12.59 -8.15
C GLU A 340 -19.53 12.49 -6.61
N ASN A 341 -18.31 12.30 -6.09
CA ASN A 341 -18.07 12.24 -4.66
C ASN A 341 -18.00 13.62 -4.01
N HIS A 342 -17.74 14.70 -4.77
CA HIS A 342 -17.44 16.02 -4.20
C HIS A 342 -18.57 16.55 -3.32
N SER A 343 -19.82 16.39 -3.73
CA SER A 343 -20.96 16.89 -2.94
C SER A 343 -21.10 16.19 -1.60
N LYS A 344 -20.78 14.88 -1.54
CA LYS A 344 -20.83 14.04 -0.34
C LYS A 344 -19.62 14.27 0.56
N ILE A 345 -18.43 14.45 -0.01
CA ILE A 345 -17.22 14.78 0.74
C ILE A 345 -17.36 16.14 1.43
N LEU A 346 -17.97 17.11 0.74
CA LEU A 346 -18.20 18.45 1.26
C LEU A 346 -19.54 18.57 2.02
N ASP A 347 -20.23 17.47 2.33
CA ASP A 347 -21.49 17.53 3.06
C ASP A 347 -21.26 17.79 4.55
N ASP A 348 -21.63 18.98 5.00
CA ASP A 348 -21.42 19.46 6.37
C ASP A 348 -22.58 19.09 7.32
N SER A 349 -23.48 18.17 6.93
CA SER A 349 -24.64 17.80 7.76
C SER A 349 -24.27 16.95 8.97
N GLU A 350 -23.26 16.09 8.85
CA GLU A 350 -22.83 15.14 9.91
C GLU A 350 -21.36 15.29 10.30
N ILE A 351 -20.47 15.54 9.32
CA ILE A 351 -19.02 15.60 9.51
C ILE A 351 -18.44 16.73 8.67
N HIS A 352 -17.50 17.49 9.24
CA HIS A 352 -16.91 18.66 8.57
C HIS A 352 -15.55 18.33 7.95
N ILE A 353 -15.54 17.49 6.91
CA ILE A 353 -14.29 17.02 6.27
C ILE A 353 -13.48 18.21 5.74
N ALA A 354 -14.12 19.19 5.11
CA ALA A 354 -13.41 20.33 4.53
C ALA A 354 -12.65 21.16 5.58
N ASP A 355 -13.21 21.30 6.79
CA ASP A 355 -12.57 22.05 7.87
C ASP A 355 -11.46 21.23 8.53
N LEU A 356 -11.68 19.93 8.74
CA LEU A 356 -10.65 19.02 9.21
C LEU A 356 -9.43 19.02 8.26
N LEU A 357 -9.64 18.96 6.95
CA LEU A 357 -8.53 18.98 5.98
C LEU A 357 -7.74 20.30 6.03
N LYS A 358 -8.40 21.45 6.25
CA LYS A 358 -7.70 22.74 6.43
C LYS A 358 -6.85 22.71 7.69
N GLU A 359 -7.44 22.28 8.81
CA GLU A 359 -6.71 22.16 10.08
C GLU A 359 -5.50 21.23 9.95
N MET A 360 -5.67 20.07 9.31
CA MET A 360 -4.60 19.12 9.10
C MET A 360 -3.49 19.67 8.20
N THR A 361 -3.84 20.47 7.19
CA THR A 361 -2.87 21.13 6.31
C THR A 361 -1.98 22.09 7.09
N GLU A 362 -2.56 22.83 8.05
CA GLU A 362 -1.86 23.84 8.85
C GLU A 362 -1.10 23.24 10.03
N ASN A 363 -1.69 22.25 10.72
CA ASN A 363 -1.29 21.87 12.07
C ASN A 363 -0.78 20.43 12.20
N SER A 364 -0.97 19.54 11.21
CA SER A 364 -0.51 18.16 11.34
C SER A 364 1.02 18.11 11.48
N PRO A 365 1.58 17.33 12.42
CA PRO A 365 3.03 17.19 12.55
C PRO A 365 3.62 16.40 11.37
N ASP A 366 2.82 15.61 10.67
CA ASP A 366 3.27 14.75 9.59
C ASP A 366 3.17 15.41 8.21
N ASN A 367 4.27 15.39 7.44
CA ASN A 367 4.28 16.05 6.14
C ASN A 367 3.38 15.36 5.10
N GLN A 368 3.17 14.04 5.21
CA GLN A 368 2.40 13.29 4.22
C GLN A 368 0.91 13.58 4.43
N VAL A 369 0.49 13.66 5.71
CA VAL A 369 -0.85 14.11 6.08
C VAL A 369 -1.11 15.53 5.58
N ARG A 370 -0.21 16.49 5.84
CA ARG A 370 -0.35 17.88 5.36
C ARG A 370 -0.51 17.94 3.84
N ARG A 371 0.36 17.25 3.10
CA ARG A 371 0.33 17.23 1.63
C ARG A 371 -0.92 16.55 1.07
N ALA A 372 -1.34 15.43 1.66
CA ALA A 372 -2.55 14.73 1.21
C ALA A 372 -3.80 15.59 1.49
N ALA A 373 -3.84 16.30 2.62
CA ALA A 373 -4.92 17.21 2.95
C ALA A 373 -4.99 18.40 1.98
N ASP A 374 -3.86 19.09 1.74
CA ASP A 374 -3.75 20.19 0.78
C ASP A 374 -4.13 19.73 -0.64
N GLY A 375 -3.62 18.56 -1.06
CA GLY A 375 -3.95 17.94 -2.33
C GLY A 375 -5.44 17.64 -2.46
N THR A 376 -6.09 17.15 -1.40
CA THR A 376 -7.54 16.90 -1.38
C THR A 376 -8.33 18.20 -1.54
N LEU A 377 -7.96 19.25 -0.80
CA LEU A 377 -8.58 20.57 -0.89
C LEU A 377 -8.42 21.18 -2.29
N TRP A 378 -7.27 20.99 -2.93
CA TRP A 378 -7.05 21.42 -4.31
C TRP A 378 -7.97 20.71 -5.29
N ILE A 379 -8.15 19.40 -5.17
CA ILE A 379 -9.08 18.66 -6.04
C ILE A 379 -10.52 19.20 -5.89
N LEU A 380 -10.91 19.55 -4.67
CA LEU A 380 -12.25 20.04 -4.32
C LEU A 380 -12.45 21.56 -4.51
N ARG A 381 -11.41 22.30 -4.92
CA ARG A 381 -11.38 23.78 -4.90
C ARG A 381 -12.55 24.44 -5.63
N GLU A 382 -12.94 23.90 -6.79
CA GLU A 382 -14.03 24.45 -7.60
C GLU A 382 -15.38 24.27 -6.91
N GLU A 383 -15.64 23.11 -6.31
CA GLU A 383 -16.89 22.84 -5.59
C GLU A 383 -16.97 23.61 -4.26
N ILE A 384 -15.83 23.76 -3.57
CA ILE A 384 -15.74 24.64 -2.39
C ILE A 384 -16.08 26.08 -2.78
N GLN A 385 -15.52 26.59 -3.89
CA GLN A 385 -15.82 27.95 -4.35
C GLN A 385 -17.29 28.10 -4.73
N LYS A 386 -17.87 27.15 -5.49
CA LYS A 386 -19.30 27.16 -5.84
C LYS A 386 -20.21 27.17 -4.60
N LYS A 387 -19.87 26.42 -3.55
CA LYS A 387 -20.63 26.44 -2.28
C LYS A 387 -20.53 27.79 -1.58
N LYS A 388 -19.33 28.39 -1.52
CA LYS A 388 -19.13 29.74 -0.96
C LYS A 388 -19.92 30.80 -1.73
N ASP A 389 -19.89 30.75 -3.06
CA ASP A 389 -20.62 31.70 -3.91
C ASP A 389 -22.14 31.56 -3.72
N LYS A 390 -22.66 30.33 -3.64
CA LYS A 390 -24.07 30.06 -3.32
C LYS A 390 -24.46 30.57 -1.94
N HIS A 391 -23.62 30.34 -0.93
CA HIS A 391 -23.87 30.82 0.44
C HIS A 391 -23.86 32.36 0.50
N ALA A 392 -22.88 33.00 -0.15
CA ALA A 392 -22.80 34.45 -0.29
C ALA A 392 -24.04 35.01 -1.02
N MET A 393 -24.48 34.39 -2.11
CA MET A 393 -25.73 34.75 -2.81
C MET A 393 -26.96 34.61 -1.91
N SER A 394 -27.09 33.50 -1.18
CA SER A 394 -28.22 33.28 -0.26
C SER A 394 -28.26 34.28 0.91
N THR A 395 -27.08 34.75 1.34
CA THR A 395 -26.93 35.77 2.40
C THR A 395 -27.18 37.18 1.86
N LEU A 396 -26.87 37.44 0.57
CA LEU A 396 -27.17 38.68 -0.14
C LEU A 396 -28.66 38.80 -0.51
N GLU A 397 -29.32 37.70 -0.89
CA GLU A 397 -30.77 37.64 -1.17
C GLU A 397 -31.62 37.92 0.08
N GLN A 398 -31.11 37.64 1.28
CA GLN A 398 -31.74 38.05 2.55
C GLN A 398 -31.52 39.53 2.91
N LYS A 399 -30.61 40.25 2.22
CA LYS A 399 -30.21 41.60 2.63
C LYS A 399 -30.41 42.74 1.65
N ASN A 400 -30.77 42.55 0.37
CA ASN A 400 -31.32 43.65 -0.44
C ASN A 400 -31.96 43.19 -1.77
N ARG A 401 -33.21 43.63 -1.98
CA ARG A 401 -33.70 44.02 -3.31
C ARG A 401 -32.93 45.27 -3.75
N SER A 402 -32.63 45.36 -5.04
CA SER A 402 -31.99 46.48 -5.76
C SER A 402 -30.47 46.66 -5.61
N ALA A 403 -29.74 46.11 -6.57
CA ALA A 403 -28.80 46.82 -7.44
C ALA A 403 -28.03 45.81 -8.33
N THR A 404 -27.99 46.06 -9.63
CA THR A 404 -27.22 45.30 -10.62
C THR A 404 -25.75 45.74 -10.59
N PRO A 405 -24.78 44.81 -10.59
CA PRO A 405 -23.42 45.14 -10.98
C PRO A 405 -23.00 44.43 -12.26
N THR A 406 -22.54 45.24 -13.22
CA THR A 406 -21.84 44.83 -14.44
C THR A 406 -20.37 44.56 -14.10
N MET A 407 -19.86 43.36 -14.34
CA MET A 407 -18.43 43.05 -14.20
C MET A 407 -17.71 43.18 -15.55
N GLN A 408 -16.77 44.12 -15.63
CA GLN A 408 -15.78 44.21 -16.69
C GLN A 408 -14.54 43.39 -16.30
N LEU A 409 -14.14 42.46 -17.17
CA LEU A 409 -12.87 41.74 -17.08
C LEU A 409 -11.74 42.71 -17.46
N LYS A 410 -10.81 42.95 -16.54
CA LYS A 410 -9.53 43.62 -16.83
C LYS A 410 -8.51 42.57 -17.23
N GLU A 411 -8.08 42.62 -18.48
CA GLU A 411 -6.85 41.97 -18.92
C GLU A 411 -5.64 42.77 -18.42
N SER A 412 -4.66 42.08 -17.84
CA SER A 412 -3.36 42.66 -17.48
C SER A 412 -2.40 42.58 -18.67
N PRO A 413 -1.59 43.63 -18.93
CA PRO A 413 -0.77 43.71 -20.12
C PRO A 413 0.59 43.00 -19.96
N GLY A 414 0.91 42.16 -20.95
CA GLY A 414 2.24 41.98 -21.53
C GLY A 414 3.38 41.52 -20.61
N ALA A 415 3.48 40.20 -20.37
CA ALA A 415 4.73 39.57 -19.96
C ALA A 415 5.58 39.21 -21.20
N PRO A 416 6.92 39.36 -21.15
CA PRO A 416 7.79 39.06 -22.28
C PRO A 416 7.75 37.57 -22.62
N ASN A 417 7.76 37.28 -23.92
CA ASN A 417 7.65 35.96 -24.54
C ASN A 417 8.84 35.03 -24.17
N ARG A 418 8.87 34.52 -22.93
CA ARG A 418 9.72 33.38 -22.55
C ARG A 418 8.96 32.13 -22.98
N LYS A 419 9.49 31.41 -23.98
CA LYS A 419 9.02 30.05 -24.29
C LYS A 419 9.06 29.25 -22.97
N GLY A 420 7.90 28.77 -22.51
CA GLY A 420 7.75 28.10 -21.22
C GLY A 420 8.67 26.90 -21.05
N HIS A 421 8.78 26.39 -19.82
CA HIS A 421 9.69 25.29 -19.51
C HIS A 421 9.11 23.92 -19.87
N ILE A 422 9.94 22.88 -19.87
CA ILE A 422 9.52 21.49 -19.93
C ILE A 422 9.35 20.99 -18.50
N MET A 423 8.12 20.68 -18.10
CA MET A 423 7.86 20.08 -16.79
C MET A 423 7.99 18.57 -16.90
N ILE A 424 8.80 17.95 -16.04
CA ILE A 424 8.90 16.51 -15.91
C ILE A 424 8.05 16.05 -14.73
N SER A 425 6.87 15.49 -15.02
CA SER A 425 6.03 14.86 -14.00
C SER A 425 6.37 13.38 -13.92
N TYR A 426 6.75 12.93 -12.74
CA TYR A 426 7.28 11.58 -12.55
C TYR A 426 7.12 11.06 -11.14
N GLN A 427 7.31 9.74 -11.00
CA GLN A 427 7.45 9.12 -9.69
C GLN A 427 8.92 9.02 -9.29
N TRP A 428 9.22 9.36 -8.03
CA TRP A 428 10.56 9.40 -7.42
C TRP A 428 11.41 8.15 -7.62
N SER A 429 10.81 6.96 -7.78
CA SER A 429 11.57 5.74 -8.11
C SER A 429 12.37 5.87 -9.42
N ASP A 430 11.90 6.70 -10.33
CA ASP A 430 12.44 6.88 -11.67
C ASP A 430 13.39 8.09 -11.74
N GLN A 431 13.68 8.74 -10.59
CA GLN A 431 14.44 9.99 -10.49
C GLN A 431 15.80 9.91 -11.20
N LYS A 432 16.55 8.81 -11.01
CA LYS A 432 17.88 8.66 -11.60
C LYS A 432 17.84 8.73 -13.14
N MET A 433 16.90 8.04 -13.76
CA MET A 433 16.72 8.05 -15.21
C MET A 433 16.31 9.45 -15.69
N LEU A 434 15.39 10.10 -14.97
CA LEU A 434 14.86 11.40 -15.39
C LEU A 434 15.79 12.57 -15.14
N MET A 435 16.69 12.48 -14.16
CA MET A 435 17.81 13.42 -14.05
C MET A 435 18.72 13.35 -15.28
N LYS A 436 18.99 12.15 -15.81
CA LYS A 436 19.76 11.99 -17.05
C LYS A 436 19.04 12.62 -18.25
N ILE A 437 17.73 12.41 -18.38
CA ILE A 437 16.93 13.06 -19.44
C ILE A 437 16.95 14.58 -19.27
N ARG A 438 16.70 15.09 -18.07
CA ARG A 438 16.73 16.52 -17.73
C ARG A 438 18.04 17.17 -18.15
N ASP A 439 19.17 16.57 -17.80
CA ASP A 439 20.49 17.13 -18.08
C ASP A 439 20.74 17.25 -19.58
N ILE A 440 20.37 16.22 -20.34
CA ILE A 440 20.44 16.25 -21.82
C ILE A 440 19.52 17.32 -22.40
N LEU A 441 18.29 17.47 -21.89
CA LEU A 441 17.38 18.53 -22.35
C LEU A 441 17.95 19.93 -22.08
N LYS A 442 18.57 20.14 -20.92
CA LYS A 442 19.25 21.40 -20.58
C LYS A 442 20.46 21.67 -21.47
N GLU A 443 21.26 20.65 -21.76
CA GLU A 443 22.38 20.75 -22.71
C GLU A 443 21.93 21.17 -24.13
N HIS A 444 20.71 20.78 -24.51
CA HIS A 444 20.09 21.19 -25.79
C HIS A 444 19.35 22.54 -25.72
N GLY A 445 19.53 23.30 -24.63
CA GLY A 445 19.04 24.67 -24.49
C GLY A 445 17.59 24.80 -24.01
N TYR A 446 16.95 23.73 -23.54
CA TYR A 446 15.61 23.79 -22.98
C TYR A 446 15.63 24.16 -21.50
N ALA A 447 14.72 25.04 -21.08
CA ALA A 447 14.41 25.23 -19.66
C ALA A 447 13.62 24.02 -19.17
N VAL A 448 14.04 23.39 -18.07
CA VAL A 448 13.42 22.17 -17.54
C VAL A 448 13.14 22.33 -16.05
N TRP A 449 11.91 22.01 -15.64
CA TRP A 449 11.48 21.95 -14.26
C TRP A 449 11.26 20.49 -13.84
N MET A 450 11.74 20.14 -12.66
CA MET A 450 11.65 18.80 -12.06
C MET A 450 11.75 18.94 -10.54
N ASP A 451 10.86 18.28 -9.80
CA ASP A 451 10.95 18.18 -8.35
C ASP A 451 12.11 17.25 -7.95
N ILE A 452 13.18 17.76 -7.30
CA ILE A 452 14.42 17.01 -7.00
C ILE A 452 14.71 16.91 -5.49
N ASP A 453 14.18 17.83 -4.68
CA ASP A 453 14.58 18.04 -3.28
C ASP A 453 13.37 17.84 -2.34
N ASN A 454 12.93 16.59 -2.22
CA ASN A 454 11.86 16.04 -1.40
C ASN A 454 11.02 17.11 -0.68
N MET A 455 10.20 17.83 -1.44
CA MET A 455 9.49 19.09 -1.12
C MET A 455 9.20 19.34 0.38
N THR A 456 10.20 19.68 1.20
CA THR A 456 9.96 20.03 2.62
C THR A 456 9.18 21.34 2.75
N GLY A 457 8.88 22.03 1.65
CA GLY A 457 8.06 23.24 1.64
C GLY A 457 7.36 23.60 0.33
N SER A 458 7.42 22.80 -0.74
CA SER A 458 6.66 23.14 -1.96
C SER A 458 5.21 22.72 -1.76
N THR A 459 4.36 23.72 -1.60
CA THR A 459 2.91 23.61 -1.47
C THR A 459 2.29 23.17 -2.79
N VAL A 460 1.02 22.74 -2.78
CA VAL A 460 0.28 22.45 -4.02
C VAL A 460 0.31 23.65 -5.00
N VAL A 461 0.47 24.87 -4.49
CA VAL A 461 0.64 26.09 -5.28
C VAL A 461 1.86 26.02 -6.21
N ALA A 462 3.03 25.62 -5.71
CA ALA A 462 4.25 25.54 -6.52
C ALA A 462 4.14 24.49 -7.63
N MET A 463 3.42 23.38 -7.38
CA MET A 463 3.12 22.38 -8.41
C MET A 463 2.19 22.95 -9.47
N ALA A 464 1.16 23.70 -9.07
CA ALA A 464 0.23 24.34 -10.00
C ALA A 464 0.93 25.37 -10.90
N GLU A 465 1.78 26.23 -10.33
CA GLU A 465 2.58 27.21 -11.07
C GLU A 465 3.51 26.52 -12.08
N ALA A 466 4.15 25.42 -11.70
CA ALA A 466 4.99 24.64 -12.61
C ALA A 466 4.20 24.13 -13.82
N VAL A 467 3.00 23.58 -13.59
CA VAL A 467 2.13 23.14 -14.70
C VAL A 467 1.69 24.34 -15.57
N GLU A 468 1.32 25.46 -14.96
CA GLU A 468 0.86 26.67 -15.66
C GLU A 468 1.94 27.29 -16.55
N GLU A 469 3.18 27.33 -16.11
CA GLU A 469 4.32 27.87 -16.88
C GLU A 469 4.92 26.87 -17.88
N ALA A 470 4.52 25.60 -17.82
CA ALA A 470 5.01 24.58 -18.72
C ALA A 470 4.53 24.81 -20.16
N HIS A 471 5.45 24.74 -21.12
CA HIS A 471 5.15 24.62 -22.56
C HIS A 471 4.90 23.15 -22.93
N ILE A 472 5.71 22.25 -22.36
CA ILE A 472 5.62 20.79 -22.57
C ILE A 472 5.52 20.12 -21.21
N PHE A 473 4.63 19.14 -21.10
CA PHE A 473 4.46 18.30 -19.92
C PHE A 473 4.89 16.86 -20.25
N LEU A 474 6.04 16.42 -19.71
CA LEU A 474 6.48 15.03 -19.84
C LEU A 474 5.78 14.18 -18.78
N MET A 475 4.88 13.31 -19.23
CA MET A 475 4.12 12.40 -18.37
C MET A 475 4.85 11.06 -18.28
N CYS A 476 5.62 10.84 -17.21
CA CYS A 476 6.49 9.68 -17.05
C CYS A 476 5.74 8.49 -16.42
N MET A 477 5.11 7.69 -17.26
CA MET A 477 4.20 6.61 -16.92
C MET A 477 4.92 5.37 -16.37
N SER A 478 4.55 4.99 -15.15
CA SER A 478 4.83 3.72 -14.48
C SER A 478 3.64 3.33 -13.60
N ARG A 479 3.62 2.10 -13.06
CA ARG A 479 2.61 1.68 -12.09
C ARG A 479 2.60 2.59 -10.87
N LYS A 480 3.80 2.97 -10.39
CA LYS A 480 3.94 3.87 -9.24
C LYS A 480 3.54 5.32 -9.55
N TYR A 481 3.62 5.74 -10.82
CA TYR A 481 3.04 7.01 -11.29
C TYR A 481 1.51 6.97 -11.25
N LYS A 482 0.89 5.89 -11.77
CA LYS A 482 -0.58 5.72 -11.79
C LYS A 482 -1.22 5.81 -10.39
N ILE A 483 -0.56 5.27 -9.37
CA ILE A 483 -1.10 5.23 -7.99
C ILE A 483 -0.77 6.47 -7.16
N SER A 484 -0.02 7.44 -7.71
CA SER A 484 0.41 8.66 -7.01
C SER A 484 -0.63 9.76 -7.18
N PRO A 485 -1.33 10.17 -6.10
CA PRO A 485 -2.31 11.27 -6.18
C PRO A 485 -1.70 12.57 -6.71
N ASN A 486 -0.45 12.86 -6.35
CA ASN A 486 0.23 14.08 -6.80
C ASN A 486 0.46 14.06 -8.31
N CYS A 487 0.95 12.93 -8.84
CA CYS A 487 1.15 12.76 -10.28
C CYS A 487 -0.18 12.84 -11.04
N GLN A 488 -1.26 12.29 -10.47
CA GLN A 488 -2.60 12.39 -11.04
C GLN A 488 -3.09 13.84 -11.06
N SER A 489 -2.97 14.59 -9.96
CA SER A 489 -3.34 16.01 -9.91
C SER A 489 -2.59 16.86 -10.93
N GLU A 490 -1.27 16.66 -11.07
CA GLU A 490 -0.46 17.34 -12.08
C GLU A 490 -0.92 17.02 -13.51
N ALA A 491 -1.15 15.74 -13.80
CA ALA A 491 -1.58 15.28 -15.13
C ALA A 491 -2.99 15.79 -15.47
N ASP A 492 -3.93 15.72 -14.53
CA ASP A 492 -5.28 16.26 -14.69
C ASP A 492 -5.25 17.77 -14.91
N TYR A 493 -4.41 18.49 -14.18
CA TYR A 493 -4.29 19.94 -14.34
C TYR A 493 -3.66 20.32 -15.68
N ALA A 494 -2.60 19.63 -16.08
CA ALA A 494 -1.97 19.79 -17.38
C ALA A 494 -2.96 19.52 -18.52
N TYR A 495 -3.81 18.50 -18.36
CA TYR A 495 -4.87 18.18 -19.30
C TYR A 495 -5.95 19.28 -19.36
N GLN A 496 -6.40 19.79 -18.21
CA GLN A 496 -7.37 20.89 -18.12
C GLN A 496 -6.86 22.17 -18.82
N LEU A 497 -5.57 22.49 -18.62
CA LEU A 497 -4.91 23.63 -19.27
C LEU A 497 -4.51 23.34 -20.73
N LYS A 498 -4.87 22.17 -21.28
CA LYS A 498 -4.55 21.75 -22.65
C LYS A 498 -3.06 21.82 -22.98
N LYS A 499 -2.20 21.49 -22.01
CA LYS A 499 -0.75 21.45 -22.20
C LYS A 499 -0.35 20.41 -23.25
N LYS A 500 0.81 20.62 -23.89
CA LYS A 500 1.39 19.63 -24.80
C LYS A 500 1.97 18.47 -23.99
N ILE A 501 1.16 17.42 -23.80
CA ILE A 501 1.55 16.22 -23.05
C ILE A 501 2.34 15.27 -23.95
N VAL A 502 3.56 14.92 -23.53
CA VAL A 502 4.42 13.93 -24.18
C VAL A 502 4.60 12.74 -23.22
N PRO A 503 4.00 11.57 -23.51
CA PRO A 503 4.10 10.40 -22.62
C PRO A 503 5.46 9.70 -22.73
N LEU A 504 6.06 9.38 -21.58
CA LEU A 504 7.26 8.55 -21.46
C LEU A 504 6.88 7.27 -20.71
N LYS A 505 7.34 6.10 -21.18
CA LYS A 505 7.13 4.84 -20.49
C LYS A 505 8.39 4.48 -19.70
N MET A 506 8.26 4.37 -18.38
CA MET A 506 9.39 4.14 -17.47
C MET A 506 9.50 2.70 -16.97
N GLU A 507 8.42 1.92 -17.09
CA GLU A 507 8.35 0.55 -16.56
C GLU A 507 8.12 -0.48 -17.68
N ASN A 508 8.94 -1.53 -17.72
CA ASN A 508 8.88 -2.53 -18.79
C ASN A 508 7.62 -3.40 -18.61
N GLY A 509 6.95 -3.72 -19.72
CA GLY A 509 5.70 -4.49 -19.69
C GLY A 509 4.50 -3.75 -19.12
N TYR A 510 4.66 -2.55 -18.52
CA TYR A 510 3.55 -1.75 -18.03
C TYR A 510 2.67 -1.25 -19.19
N LYS A 511 1.35 -1.31 -18.97
CA LYS A 511 0.33 -0.76 -19.87
C LYS A 511 -0.56 0.17 -19.03
N PRO A 512 -0.68 1.46 -19.40
CA PRO A 512 -1.55 2.37 -18.68
C PRO A 512 -3.02 2.00 -18.89
N ASP A 513 -3.80 2.12 -17.83
CA ASP A 513 -5.23 1.81 -17.71
C ASP A 513 -5.90 2.84 -16.78
N GLY A 514 -7.23 2.78 -16.63
CA GLY A 514 -8.00 3.78 -15.87
C GLY A 514 -7.76 5.22 -16.34
N TRP A 515 -7.70 6.16 -15.40
CA TRP A 515 -7.39 7.57 -15.66
C TRP A 515 -6.13 7.79 -16.49
N LEU A 516 -5.05 7.05 -16.22
CA LEU A 516 -3.78 7.23 -16.93
C LEU A 516 -3.86 6.71 -18.36
N GLY A 517 -4.56 5.59 -18.58
CA GLY A 517 -4.87 5.08 -19.92
C GLY A 517 -5.68 6.08 -20.74
N PHE A 518 -6.68 6.71 -20.12
CA PHE A 518 -7.49 7.77 -20.75
C PHE A 518 -6.64 8.98 -21.14
N LEU A 519 -5.78 9.47 -20.24
CA LEU A 519 -4.90 10.62 -20.51
C LEU A 519 -3.82 10.31 -21.53
N ALA A 520 -3.24 9.10 -21.52
CA ALA A 520 -2.27 8.67 -22.53
C ALA A 520 -2.94 8.64 -23.92
N GLY A 521 -4.12 8.02 -24.03
CA GLY A 521 -4.89 7.92 -25.28
C GLY A 521 -4.11 7.21 -26.38
N THR A 522 -4.20 7.71 -27.61
CA THR A 522 -3.46 7.19 -28.78
C THR A 522 -2.10 7.88 -29.01
N ARG A 523 -1.62 8.66 -28.03
CA ARG A 523 -0.36 9.41 -28.17
C ARG A 523 0.81 8.44 -28.31
N LEU A 524 1.75 8.79 -29.19
CA LEU A 524 3.04 8.12 -29.24
C LEU A 524 3.74 8.30 -27.89
N PHE A 525 4.29 7.21 -27.35
CA PHE A 525 5.07 7.22 -26.12
C PHE A 525 6.53 6.86 -26.41
N PHE A 526 7.43 7.41 -25.60
CA PHE A 526 8.87 7.12 -25.67
C PHE A 526 9.26 6.15 -24.56
N ASP A 527 9.80 5.00 -24.94
CA ASP A 527 10.09 3.91 -24.01
C ASP A 527 11.49 4.04 -23.40
N PHE A 528 11.54 4.39 -22.12
CA PHE A 528 12.75 4.49 -21.27
C PHE A 528 12.81 3.38 -20.23
N SER A 529 12.06 2.28 -20.40
CA SER A 529 12.03 1.15 -19.47
C SER A 529 13.24 0.21 -19.56
N GLU A 530 14.37 0.71 -20.06
CA GLU A 530 15.61 -0.03 -20.33
C GLU A 530 15.49 -1.18 -21.36
N LYS A 531 14.31 -1.37 -21.96
CA LYS A 531 14.08 -2.34 -23.03
C LYS A 531 14.86 -2.02 -24.31
N TYR A 532 15.11 -0.74 -24.58
CA TYR A 532 15.80 -0.24 -25.77
C TYR A 532 17.01 0.63 -25.39
N PRO A 533 18.00 0.79 -26.29
CA PRO A 533 19.15 1.65 -26.04
C PRO A 533 18.72 3.10 -25.75
N PHE A 534 19.18 3.64 -24.62
CA PHE A 534 18.86 4.99 -24.18
C PHE A 534 19.17 6.06 -25.24
N ASP A 535 20.34 5.94 -25.90
CA ASP A 535 20.82 6.94 -26.86
C ASP A 535 19.96 7.05 -28.12
N GLU A 536 19.23 6.00 -28.49
CA GLU A 536 18.27 6.03 -29.59
C GLU A 536 16.99 6.75 -29.16
N LYS A 537 16.47 6.40 -27.98
CA LYS A 537 15.21 6.91 -27.46
C LYS A 537 15.29 8.38 -27.07
N ILE A 538 16.43 8.84 -26.54
CA ILE A 538 16.63 10.26 -26.25
C ILE A 538 16.67 11.11 -27.52
N LYS A 539 17.22 10.60 -28.63
CA LYS A 539 17.21 11.29 -29.93
C LYS A 539 15.79 11.41 -30.48
N GLU A 540 14.97 10.36 -30.35
CA GLU A 540 13.56 10.41 -30.72
C GLU A 540 12.81 11.45 -29.89
N LEU A 541 13.00 11.47 -28.57
CA LEU A 541 12.38 12.45 -27.67
C LEU A 541 12.80 13.90 -28.00
N LEU A 542 14.08 14.15 -28.27
CA LEU A 542 14.59 15.48 -28.64
C LEU A 542 13.95 16.00 -29.93
N ARG A 543 13.72 15.12 -30.93
CA ARG A 543 13.00 15.52 -32.16
C ARG A 543 11.56 15.91 -31.86
N GLU A 544 10.87 15.15 -31.03
CA GLU A 544 9.48 15.45 -30.65
C GLU A 544 9.38 16.77 -29.88
N ILE A 545 10.27 16.98 -28.91
CA ILE A 545 10.34 18.25 -28.16
C ILE A 545 10.62 19.41 -29.10
N ALA A 546 11.56 19.27 -30.04
CA ALA A 546 11.84 20.30 -31.03
C ALA A 546 10.63 20.63 -31.92
N ASN A 547 9.80 19.65 -32.26
CA ASN A 547 8.56 19.87 -33.02
C ASN A 547 7.52 20.61 -32.17
N CYS A 548 7.39 20.28 -30.88
CA CYS A 548 6.48 20.95 -29.95
C CYS A 548 6.78 22.44 -29.73
N TYR A 549 8.00 22.90 -30.00
CA TYR A 549 8.41 24.31 -29.92
C TYR A 549 8.32 25.08 -31.25
N LYS A 550 7.97 24.37 -32.34
CA LYS A 550 7.69 24.93 -33.67
C LYS A 550 6.19 25.17 -33.88
N ASP A 551 5.36 24.29 -33.32
CA ASP A 551 3.91 24.50 -33.11
C ASP A 551 3.67 25.64 -32.10
#